data_AF-A0A482VUY2-F1
#
_entry.id   AF-A0A482VUY2-F1
#
_cell.length_a   1.000
_cell.length_b   1.000
_cell.length_c   1.000
_cell.angle_alpha   90.00
_cell.angle_beta   90.00
_cell.angle_gamma   90.00
#
_symmetry.space_group_name_H-M   'P 1'
#
loop_
_entity.id
_entity.type
_entity.pdbx_description
1 polymer ?
#
loop_
_entity_poly.entity_id
_entity_poly.type
_entity_poly.pdbx_seq_one_letter_code
_entity_poly.pdbx_strand_id
1 'polypeptide(L)'
;QQARALLGLASRATSATAATAPPAEEKKDELWKRPVRQEPGKVRLGFVPEEWFTFFYKKTGVTGPYTFAFTLSTYLISKEIYVMEHEFYNGLSFAIMWIAGIKLLGPKVAKAVDKEIDEYEAAWNESRVQEKKDLEEAIADEEKNQWSMEGQNLLVQAKRENVGLQLEAAYRQRLVDAYNEVKKRLDYQVEKENVERRLAQKNLVDWVVKRVTASITPDQEKQNIDRSATSATTPQFSLGTSTATPTTTATSFTPIFATGTSLSSGISLASTTATATPLKLTTTLTPATTATTTVPSLGLGAISTTTQAAAAATTATTTTATVPPTGSLTYAQLEDSINKWTIDLEEQGKFFINQAKQLNAWDNLLVSNSDKILALNETIERVKQQQKQLDQELDFVLAQQNELDELSLPLEKQLADIPVTDQNRFQTYQLSEIIDSQLKQMSEDLKEIVEHLNESNKNEDISDPVIQVSRILNAHMNSLQWIDRNTSQICSHLEQISHLHETYKKNHLNL
;
A
#
# COMPACT_ATOMS: atom_id res chain seq x y z
N GLN A 1 -32.38 11.03 0.63
CA GLN A 1 -32.83 9.63 0.39
C GLN A 1 -32.35 9.08 -0.95
N GLN A 2 -32.32 9.85 -2.04
CA GLN A 2 -31.88 9.38 -3.38
C GLN A 2 -30.47 8.76 -3.45
N ALA A 3 -29.48 9.27 -2.68
CA ALA A 3 -28.14 8.68 -2.65
C ALA A 3 -28.11 7.20 -2.17
N ARG A 4 -29.04 6.79 -1.30
CA ARG A 4 -29.19 5.37 -0.89
C ARG A 4 -29.81 4.49 -1.97
N ALA A 5 -30.63 5.06 -2.86
CA ALA A 5 -31.20 4.33 -3.98
C ALA A 5 -30.15 4.04 -5.06
N LEU A 6 -29.21 4.97 -5.31
CA LEU A 6 -28.12 4.77 -6.26
C LEU A 6 -27.09 3.72 -5.79
N LEU A 7 -26.71 3.72 -4.51
CA LEU A 7 -25.83 2.68 -3.96
C LEU A 7 -26.47 1.28 -4.05
N GLY A 8 -27.79 1.20 -3.86
CA GLY A 8 -28.58 -0.03 -4.04
C GLY A 8 -28.79 -0.44 -5.50
N LEU A 9 -28.60 0.46 -6.47
CA LEU A 9 -28.67 0.15 -7.90
C LEU A 9 -27.31 -0.35 -8.43
N ALA A 10 -26.22 0.28 -8.01
CA ALA A 10 -24.85 -0.14 -8.36
C ALA A 10 -24.55 -1.55 -7.84
N SER A 11 -24.84 -1.82 -6.56
CA SER A 11 -24.69 -3.17 -5.98
C SER A 11 -25.58 -4.24 -6.63
N ARG A 12 -26.70 -3.85 -7.24
CA ARG A 12 -27.63 -4.76 -7.95
C ARG A 12 -27.25 -4.98 -9.42
N ALA A 13 -26.48 -4.08 -10.03
CA ALA A 13 -25.97 -4.25 -11.39
C ALA A 13 -24.87 -5.33 -11.45
N THR A 14 -23.97 -5.37 -10.47
CA THR A 14 -22.86 -6.34 -10.41
C THR A 14 -23.29 -7.72 -9.91
N SER A 15 -24.43 -7.83 -9.21
CA SER A 15 -24.91 -9.11 -8.64
C SER A 15 -25.80 -9.94 -9.59
N ALA A 16 -26.01 -9.50 -10.83
CA ALA A 16 -27.02 -10.05 -11.75
C ALA A 16 -26.52 -11.16 -12.71
N THR A 17 -25.41 -11.84 -12.40
CA THR A 17 -24.99 -13.07 -13.12
C THR A 17 -24.59 -14.23 -12.20
N ALA A 18 -24.58 -14.04 -10.87
CA ALA A 18 -24.29 -15.09 -9.89
C ALA A 18 -25.53 -15.95 -9.58
N ALA A 19 -26.14 -16.55 -10.61
CA ALA A 19 -27.10 -17.63 -10.41
C ALA A 19 -26.35 -18.87 -9.93
N THR A 20 -26.76 -19.45 -8.79
CA THR A 20 -26.14 -20.60 -8.14
C THR A 20 -25.92 -21.77 -9.09
N ALA A 21 -24.70 -21.91 -9.61
CA ALA A 21 -24.23 -23.15 -10.19
C ALA A 21 -23.89 -24.12 -9.04
N PRO A 22 -24.33 -25.40 -9.10
CA PRO A 22 -23.79 -26.41 -8.20
C PRO A 22 -22.28 -26.56 -8.43
N PRO A 23 -21.50 -27.09 -7.47
CA PRO A 23 -20.06 -27.30 -7.66
C PRO A 23 -19.87 -28.14 -8.93
N ALA A 24 -19.21 -27.54 -9.92
CA ALA A 24 -19.01 -28.20 -11.20
C ALA A 24 -18.04 -29.36 -10.99
N GLU A 25 -18.56 -30.59 -11.07
CA GLU A 25 -17.74 -31.81 -11.05
C GLU A 25 -16.59 -31.68 -12.07
N GLU A 26 -15.38 -32.11 -11.67
CA GLU A 26 -14.12 -32.06 -12.44
C GLU A 26 -14.15 -32.81 -13.81
N LYS A 27 -15.29 -33.39 -14.19
CA LYS A 27 -15.50 -34.16 -15.42
C LYS A 27 -15.61 -33.34 -16.70
N LYS A 28 -15.74 -32.02 -16.63
CA LYS A 28 -15.85 -31.17 -17.83
C LYS A 28 -14.51 -30.93 -18.53
N ASP A 29 -13.40 -31.04 -17.80
CA ASP A 29 -12.07 -30.66 -18.31
C ASP A 29 -11.42 -31.71 -19.22
N GLU A 30 -11.99 -32.91 -19.31
CA GLU A 30 -11.52 -33.93 -20.25
C GLU A 30 -12.13 -33.80 -21.65
N LEU A 31 -13.34 -33.24 -21.77
CA LEU A 31 -14.11 -33.24 -23.02
C LEU A 31 -13.54 -32.29 -24.10
N TRP A 32 -12.70 -31.33 -23.70
CA TRP A 32 -12.12 -30.31 -24.58
C TRP A 32 -10.59 -30.24 -24.57
N LYS A 33 -9.91 -31.28 -24.05
CA LYS A 33 -8.45 -31.42 -24.24
C LYS A 33 -8.17 -31.65 -25.73
N ARG A 34 -7.83 -30.57 -26.44
CA ARG A 34 -7.41 -30.61 -27.84
C ARG A 34 -6.28 -31.65 -27.97
N PRO A 35 -6.39 -32.64 -28.88
CA PRO A 35 -5.42 -33.72 -28.93
C PRO A 35 -4.02 -33.15 -29.18
N VAL A 36 -3.12 -33.42 -28.23
CA VAL A 36 -1.71 -33.00 -28.31
C VAL A 36 -1.10 -33.65 -29.55
N ARG A 37 -0.27 -32.89 -30.28
CA ARG A 37 0.41 -33.36 -31.48
C ARG A 37 1.26 -34.57 -31.13
N GLN A 38 0.86 -35.76 -31.59
CA GLN A 38 1.67 -36.96 -31.42
C GLN A 38 2.94 -36.86 -32.28
N GLU A 39 4.05 -37.39 -31.76
CA GLU A 39 5.28 -37.49 -32.53
C GLU A 39 5.07 -38.40 -33.76
N PRO A 40 5.66 -38.06 -34.92
CA PRO A 40 5.49 -38.86 -36.13
C PRO A 40 6.08 -40.27 -35.95
N GLY A 41 5.32 -41.28 -36.39
CA GLY A 41 5.75 -42.67 -36.37
C GLY A 41 7.09 -42.87 -37.08
N LYS A 42 8.00 -43.63 -36.45
CA LYS A 42 9.39 -43.76 -36.90
C LYS A 42 9.47 -44.49 -38.25
N VAL A 43 10.29 -43.93 -39.17
CA VAL A 43 10.48 -44.43 -40.54
C VAL A 43 11.92 -44.89 -40.72
N ARG A 44 12.12 -46.01 -41.42
CA ARG A 44 13.44 -46.55 -41.79
C ARG A 44 13.65 -46.42 -43.30
N LEU A 45 14.90 -46.19 -43.71
CA LEU A 45 15.30 -45.90 -45.10
C LEU A 45 14.60 -44.68 -45.74
N GLY A 46 13.98 -43.80 -44.94
CA GLY A 46 13.33 -42.57 -45.41
C GLY A 46 11.90 -42.73 -45.94
N PHE A 47 11.47 -43.94 -46.33
CA PHE A 47 10.12 -44.16 -46.89
C PHE A 47 9.36 -45.37 -46.33
N VAL A 48 9.99 -46.30 -45.61
CA VAL A 48 9.33 -47.51 -45.08
C VAL A 48 9.03 -47.33 -43.58
N PRO A 49 7.75 -47.31 -43.15
CA PRO A 49 7.40 -47.20 -41.74
C PRO A 49 7.97 -48.34 -40.90
N GLU A 50 8.33 -48.08 -39.64
CA GLU A 50 8.82 -49.12 -38.72
C GLU A 50 7.78 -50.24 -38.49
N GLU A 51 6.49 -49.96 -38.65
CA GLU A 51 5.41 -50.96 -38.58
C GLU A 51 5.53 -52.08 -39.62
N TRP A 52 6.12 -51.79 -40.79
CA TRP A 52 6.44 -52.84 -41.77
C TRP A 52 7.56 -53.76 -41.25
N PHE A 53 8.56 -53.20 -40.57
CA PHE A 53 9.62 -54.00 -39.95
C PHE A 53 9.08 -54.82 -38.77
N THR A 54 8.28 -54.24 -37.87
CA THR A 54 7.71 -54.96 -36.71
C THR A 54 6.80 -56.12 -37.14
N PHE A 55 6.06 -55.98 -38.25
CA PHE A 55 5.26 -57.06 -38.84
C PHE A 55 6.14 -58.27 -39.24
N PHE A 56 7.20 -58.04 -40.02
CA PHE A 56 8.12 -59.08 -40.48
C PHE A 56 8.97 -59.66 -39.34
N TYR A 57 9.33 -58.87 -38.32
CA TYR A 57 10.14 -59.33 -37.19
C TYR A 57 9.50 -60.50 -36.43
N LYS A 58 8.17 -60.51 -36.31
CA LYS A 58 7.39 -61.59 -35.69
C LYS A 58 7.48 -62.94 -36.43
N LYS A 59 7.99 -62.97 -37.66
CA LYS A 59 8.04 -64.17 -38.52
C LYS A 59 9.44 -64.51 -39.05
N THR A 60 10.26 -63.50 -39.33
CA THR A 60 11.52 -63.62 -40.08
C THR A 60 12.70 -62.92 -39.39
N GLY A 61 12.49 -62.39 -38.18
CA GLY A 61 13.53 -61.68 -37.43
C GLY A 61 13.99 -60.37 -38.09
N VAL A 62 15.06 -59.79 -37.56
CA VAL A 62 15.54 -58.45 -37.95
C VAL A 62 16.04 -58.39 -39.40
N THR A 63 16.61 -59.48 -39.91
CA THR A 63 17.12 -59.59 -41.29
C THR A 63 16.03 -59.74 -42.33
N GLY A 64 14.86 -60.28 -41.95
CA GLY A 64 13.74 -60.60 -42.84
C GLY A 64 13.38 -59.50 -43.86
N PRO A 65 13.03 -58.27 -43.42
CA PRO A 65 12.73 -57.16 -44.33
C PRO A 65 13.83 -56.83 -45.33
N TYR A 66 15.08 -56.88 -44.90
CA TYR A 66 16.24 -56.58 -45.74
C TYR A 66 16.48 -57.69 -46.76
N THR A 67 16.38 -58.95 -46.35
CA THR A 67 16.45 -60.10 -47.27
C THR A 67 15.29 -60.11 -48.26
N PHE A 68 14.08 -59.71 -47.84
CA PHE A 68 12.91 -59.58 -48.72
C PHE A 68 13.10 -58.44 -49.73
N ALA A 69 13.57 -57.27 -49.30
CA ALA A 69 13.85 -56.16 -50.21
C ALA A 69 14.94 -56.52 -51.25
N PHE A 70 15.99 -57.23 -50.83
CA PHE A 70 17.04 -57.71 -51.73
C PHE A 70 16.51 -58.72 -52.75
N THR A 71 15.81 -59.77 -52.29
CA THR A 71 15.28 -60.81 -53.21
C THR A 71 14.19 -60.27 -54.13
N LEU A 72 13.34 -59.36 -53.66
CA LEU A 72 12.35 -58.66 -54.49
C LEU A 72 13.04 -57.79 -55.55
N SER A 73 14.09 -57.05 -55.20
CA SER A 73 14.87 -56.24 -56.16
C SER A 73 15.53 -57.13 -57.23
N THR A 74 16.20 -58.22 -56.83
CA THR A 74 16.77 -59.20 -57.77
C THR A 74 15.70 -59.83 -58.66
N TYR A 75 14.50 -60.12 -58.13
CA TYR A 75 13.38 -60.65 -58.91
C TYR A 75 12.85 -59.65 -59.94
N LEU A 76 12.66 -58.38 -59.56
CA LEU A 76 12.18 -57.33 -60.47
C LEU A 76 13.13 -57.09 -61.65
N ILE A 77 14.44 -57.12 -61.40
CA ILE A 77 15.49 -57.03 -62.42
C ILE A 77 15.49 -58.31 -63.29
N SER A 78 15.52 -59.50 -62.68
CA SER A 78 15.58 -60.79 -63.39
C SER A 78 14.32 -61.12 -64.21
N LYS A 79 13.19 -60.44 -63.95
CA LYS A 79 11.95 -60.58 -64.71
C LYS A 79 11.66 -59.40 -65.63
N GLU A 80 12.57 -58.44 -65.75
CA GLU A 80 12.43 -57.23 -66.57
C GLU A 80 11.15 -56.42 -66.25
N ILE A 81 10.58 -56.61 -65.04
CA ILE A 81 9.49 -55.78 -64.50
C ILE A 81 10.04 -54.38 -64.19
N TYR A 82 11.33 -54.31 -63.87
CA TYR A 82 12.10 -53.07 -63.78
C TYR A 82 13.24 -53.11 -64.80
N VAL A 83 12.99 -52.57 -65.99
CA VAL A 83 13.98 -52.48 -67.08
C VAL A 83 14.98 -51.37 -66.79
N MET A 84 16.27 -51.67 -66.85
CA MET A 84 17.35 -50.68 -66.71
C MET A 84 17.60 -49.95 -68.03
N GLU A 85 16.67 -49.07 -68.40
CA GLU A 85 16.82 -48.17 -69.54
C GLU A 85 17.84 -47.05 -69.26
N HIS A 86 18.12 -46.19 -70.27
CA HIS A 86 19.02 -45.05 -70.14
C HIS A 86 18.65 -44.13 -68.96
N GLU A 87 17.36 -43.96 -68.68
CA GLU A 87 16.84 -43.15 -67.57
C GLU A 87 17.12 -43.72 -66.16
N PHE A 88 17.54 -44.99 -66.04
CA PHE A 88 17.90 -45.59 -64.74
C PHE A 88 19.04 -44.83 -64.06
N TYR A 89 20.07 -44.45 -64.81
CA TYR A 89 21.22 -43.72 -64.29
C TYR A 89 20.87 -42.27 -63.92
N ASN A 90 19.95 -41.65 -64.67
CA ASN A 90 19.39 -40.34 -64.32
C ASN A 90 18.63 -40.42 -62.98
N GLY A 91 17.75 -41.41 -62.82
CA GLY A 91 17.02 -41.67 -61.58
C GLY A 91 17.93 -41.94 -60.38
N LEU A 92 19.01 -42.71 -60.56
CA LEU A 92 20.02 -42.97 -59.52
C LEU A 92 20.74 -41.68 -59.10
N SER A 93 21.11 -40.82 -60.07
CA SER A 93 21.74 -39.52 -59.81
C SER A 93 20.81 -38.61 -59.01
N PHE A 94 19.53 -38.50 -59.41
CA PHE A 94 18.51 -37.74 -58.66
C PHE A 94 18.31 -38.28 -57.25
N ALA A 95 18.29 -39.62 -57.06
CA ALA A 95 18.14 -40.22 -55.74
C ALA A 95 19.33 -39.90 -54.81
N ILE A 96 20.56 -39.96 -55.31
CA ILE A 96 21.77 -39.59 -54.54
C ILE A 96 21.73 -38.10 -54.17
N MET A 97 21.39 -37.23 -55.13
CA MET A 97 21.24 -35.79 -54.90
C MET A 97 20.16 -35.49 -53.83
N TRP A 98 19.02 -36.19 -53.89
CA TRP A 98 17.92 -36.00 -52.94
C TRP A 98 18.30 -36.46 -51.53
N ILE A 99 18.97 -37.61 -51.39
CA ILE A 99 19.50 -38.10 -50.10
C ILE A 99 20.53 -37.13 -49.52
N ALA A 100 21.43 -36.58 -50.36
CA ALA A 100 22.42 -35.58 -49.94
C ALA A 100 21.73 -34.28 -49.49
N GLY A 101 20.75 -33.80 -50.25
CA GLY A 101 19.95 -32.62 -49.91
C GLY A 101 19.24 -32.76 -48.57
N ILE A 102 18.53 -33.88 -48.34
CA ILE A 102 17.84 -34.18 -47.08
C ILE A 102 18.83 -34.21 -45.92
N LYS A 103 20.01 -34.83 -46.08
CA LYS A 103 21.02 -34.91 -45.00
C LYS A 103 21.70 -33.58 -44.68
N LEU A 104 21.93 -32.70 -45.66
CA LEU A 104 22.62 -31.42 -45.45
C LEU A 104 21.66 -30.28 -45.05
N LEU A 105 20.47 -30.22 -45.64
CA LEU A 105 19.50 -29.15 -45.38
C LEU A 105 18.46 -29.52 -44.32
N GLY A 106 18.07 -30.80 -44.20
CA GLY A 106 17.05 -31.26 -43.25
C GLY A 106 17.28 -30.79 -41.82
N PRO A 107 18.48 -30.96 -41.22
CA PRO A 107 18.77 -30.49 -39.86
C PRO A 107 18.76 -28.97 -39.69
N LYS A 108 18.93 -28.20 -40.78
CA LYS A 108 18.84 -26.72 -40.74
C LYS A 108 17.39 -26.27 -40.84
N VAL A 109 16.61 -26.88 -41.73
CA VAL A 109 15.18 -26.58 -41.90
C VAL A 109 14.39 -26.98 -40.66
N ALA A 110 14.65 -28.15 -40.08
CA ALA A 110 14.02 -28.59 -38.83
C ALA A 110 14.24 -27.54 -37.72
N LYS A 111 15.49 -27.16 -37.44
CA LYS A 111 15.81 -26.14 -36.43
C LYS A 111 15.19 -24.76 -36.68
N ALA A 112 14.99 -24.38 -37.94
CA ALA A 112 14.33 -23.11 -38.27
C ALA A 112 12.83 -23.19 -37.94
N VAL A 113 12.16 -24.27 -38.35
CA VAL A 113 10.73 -24.49 -38.08
C VAL A 113 10.47 -24.70 -36.59
N ASP A 114 11.31 -25.49 -35.91
CA ASP A 114 11.22 -25.70 -34.46
C ASP A 114 11.36 -24.36 -33.71
N LYS A 115 12.32 -23.50 -34.11
CA LYS A 115 12.48 -22.15 -33.53
C LYS A 115 11.28 -21.24 -33.76
N GLU A 116 10.66 -21.25 -34.95
CA GLU A 116 9.45 -20.47 -35.22
C GLU A 116 8.26 -20.95 -34.38
N ILE A 117 8.17 -22.25 -34.11
CA ILE A 117 7.16 -22.84 -33.21
C ILE A 117 7.45 -22.43 -31.76
N ASP A 118 8.70 -22.53 -31.29
CA ASP A 118 9.11 -22.13 -29.94
C ASP A 118 8.84 -20.63 -29.69
N GLU A 119 9.15 -19.75 -30.64
CA GLU A 119 8.88 -18.30 -30.55
C GLU A 119 7.37 -18.00 -30.52
N TYR A 120 6.57 -18.73 -31.29
CA TYR A 120 5.12 -18.64 -31.25
C TYR A 120 4.56 -19.11 -29.90
N GLU A 121 4.94 -20.31 -29.43
CA GLU A 121 4.48 -20.84 -28.14
C GLU A 121 4.93 -19.96 -26.95
N ALA A 122 6.13 -19.37 -27.02
CA ALA A 122 6.60 -18.41 -26.02
C ALA A 122 5.71 -17.16 -25.97
N ALA A 123 5.43 -16.52 -27.10
CA ALA A 123 4.60 -15.30 -27.15
C ALA A 123 3.16 -15.54 -26.64
N TRP A 124 2.56 -16.69 -26.98
CA TRP A 124 1.23 -17.06 -26.47
C TRP A 124 1.23 -17.35 -24.97
N ASN A 125 2.28 -18.01 -24.45
CA ASN A 125 2.42 -18.24 -23.01
C ASN A 125 2.71 -16.95 -22.23
N GLU A 126 3.50 -16.03 -22.79
CA GLU A 126 3.80 -14.72 -22.19
C GLU A 126 2.52 -13.90 -22.01
N SER A 127 1.70 -13.75 -23.07
CA SER A 127 0.40 -13.08 -22.98
C SER A 127 -0.51 -13.71 -21.92
N ARG A 128 -0.53 -15.04 -21.82
CA ARG A 128 -1.29 -15.78 -20.79
C ARG A 128 -0.76 -15.63 -19.37
N VAL A 129 0.53 -15.39 -19.19
CA VAL A 129 1.15 -15.14 -17.88
C VAL A 129 0.92 -13.69 -17.47
N GLN A 130 1.01 -12.76 -18.41
CA GLN A 130 0.69 -11.34 -18.20
C GLN A 130 -0.78 -11.17 -17.77
N GLU A 131 -1.73 -11.76 -18.49
CA GLU A 131 -3.17 -11.71 -18.14
C GLU A 131 -3.44 -12.25 -16.72
N LYS A 132 -2.78 -13.34 -16.32
CA LYS A 132 -2.87 -13.85 -14.94
C LYS A 132 -2.35 -12.85 -13.92
N LYS A 133 -1.19 -12.25 -14.18
CA LYS A 133 -0.57 -11.27 -13.29
C LYS A 133 -1.46 -10.03 -13.13
N ASP A 134 -1.99 -9.52 -14.24
CA ASP A 134 -2.88 -8.36 -14.24
C ASP A 134 -4.18 -8.64 -13.46
N LEU A 135 -4.71 -9.87 -13.54
CA LEU A 135 -5.84 -10.33 -12.73
C LEU A 135 -5.50 -10.50 -11.25
N GLU A 136 -4.31 -11.04 -10.91
CA GLU A 136 -3.83 -11.16 -9.54
C GLU A 136 -3.63 -9.78 -8.88
N GLU A 137 -3.10 -8.80 -9.63
CA GLU A 137 -2.93 -7.42 -9.19
C GLU A 137 -4.30 -6.72 -8.97
N ALA A 138 -5.24 -6.91 -9.89
CA ALA A 138 -6.61 -6.38 -9.75
C ALA A 138 -7.36 -6.98 -8.54
N ILE A 139 -7.14 -8.26 -8.21
CA ILE A 139 -7.71 -8.89 -7.00
C ILE A 139 -7.10 -8.25 -5.74
N ALA A 140 -5.78 -8.07 -5.69
CA ALA A 140 -5.09 -7.48 -4.54
C ALA A 140 -5.51 -6.02 -4.27
N ASP A 141 -5.71 -5.22 -5.33
CA ASP A 141 -6.22 -3.85 -5.20
C ASP A 141 -7.69 -3.82 -4.74
N GLU A 142 -8.52 -4.78 -5.16
CA GLU A 142 -9.91 -4.84 -4.71
C GLU A 142 -10.03 -5.33 -3.24
N GLU A 143 -9.17 -6.25 -2.79
CA GLU A 143 -9.05 -6.60 -1.36
C GLU A 143 -8.66 -5.38 -0.51
N LYS A 144 -7.70 -4.58 -0.99
CA LYS A 144 -7.27 -3.32 -0.36
C LYS A 144 -8.38 -2.26 -0.35
N ASN A 145 -9.20 -2.18 -1.39
CA ASN A 145 -10.39 -1.33 -1.42
C ASN A 145 -11.42 -1.78 -0.37
N GLN A 146 -11.70 -3.07 -0.26
CA GLN A 146 -12.60 -3.62 0.75
C GLN A 146 -12.11 -3.33 2.18
N TRP A 147 -10.81 -3.55 2.45
CA TRP A 147 -10.19 -3.22 3.73
C TRP A 147 -10.30 -1.71 4.06
N SER A 148 -10.11 -0.84 3.08
CA SER A 148 -10.30 0.62 3.23
C SER A 148 -11.75 0.99 3.57
N MET A 149 -12.74 0.33 2.95
CA MET A 149 -14.16 0.54 3.28
C MET A 149 -14.50 0.05 4.69
N GLU A 150 -13.95 -1.09 5.13
CA GLU A 150 -14.12 -1.59 6.50
C GLU A 150 -13.49 -0.62 7.52
N GLY A 151 -12.29 -0.12 7.24
CA GLY A 151 -11.62 0.90 8.05
C GLY A 151 -12.44 2.18 8.23
N GLN A 152 -13.15 2.64 7.18
CA GLN A 152 -14.09 3.77 7.28
C GLN A 152 -15.28 3.46 8.20
N ASN A 153 -15.82 2.24 8.17
CA ASN A 153 -16.92 1.83 9.04
C ASN A 153 -16.47 1.82 10.52
N LEU A 154 -15.32 1.22 10.81
CA LEU A 154 -14.70 1.23 12.14
C LEU A 154 -14.43 2.66 12.65
N LEU A 155 -13.98 3.57 11.78
CA LEU A 155 -13.76 4.97 12.13
C LEU A 155 -15.07 5.72 12.44
N VAL A 156 -16.17 5.42 11.73
CA VAL A 156 -17.50 5.96 12.04
C VAL A 156 -18.05 5.39 13.35
N GLN A 157 -17.84 4.10 13.62
CA GLN A 157 -18.20 3.47 14.89
C GLN A 157 -17.42 4.08 16.07
N ALA A 158 -16.09 4.16 15.97
CA ALA A 158 -15.24 4.77 16.99
C ALA A 158 -15.62 6.23 17.28
N LYS A 159 -15.96 7.02 16.25
CA LYS A 159 -16.50 8.38 16.43
C LYS A 159 -17.83 8.40 17.19
N ARG A 160 -18.75 7.48 16.89
CA ARG A 160 -20.04 7.34 17.60
C ARG A 160 -19.83 6.97 19.07
N GLU A 161 -18.95 6.01 19.34
CA GLU A 161 -18.62 5.56 20.69
C GLU A 161 -17.93 6.67 21.50
N ASN A 162 -17.00 7.42 20.90
CA ASN A 162 -16.35 8.56 21.54
C ASN A 162 -17.36 9.66 21.94
N VAL A 163 -18.30 10.01 21.05
CA VAL A 163 -19.40 10.94 21.40
C VAL A 163 -20.28 10.39 22.52
N GLY A 164 -20.56 9.08 22.53
CA GLY A 164 -21.28 8.41 23.63
C GLY A 164 -20.56 8.54 24.97
N LEU A 165 -19.25 8.26 24.99
CA LEU A 165 -18.39 8.38 26.17
C LEU A 165 -18.31 9.83 26.67
N GLN A 166 -18.20 10.82 25.78
CA GLN A 166 -18.23 12.24 26.15
C GLN A 166 -19.57 12.63 26.81
N LEU A 167 -20.68 12.13 26.27
CA LEU A 167 -22.02 12.41 26.79
C LEU A 167 -22.26 11.76 28.16
N GLU A 168 -21.76 10.54 28.37
CA GLU A 168 -21.80 9.88 29.67
C GLU A 168 -20.87 10.58 30.69
N ALA A 169 -19.66 10.97 30.28
CA ALA A 169 -18.73 11.71 31.13
C ALA A 169 -19.34 13.04 31.60
N ALA A 170 -19.96 13.81 30.69
CA ALA A 170 -20.65 15.05 31.03
C ALA A 170 -21.87 14.81 31.96
N TYR A 171 -22.59 13.69 31.79
CA TYR A 171 -23.68 13.31 32.70
C TYR A 171 -23.18 12.97 34.10
N ARG A 172 -22.13 12.13 34.22
CA ARG A 172 -21.50 11.78 35.50
C ARG A 172 -20.90 12.99 36.20
N GLN A 173 -20.26 13.90 35.45
CA GLN A 173 -19.74 15.16 35.99
C GLN A 173 -20.86 15.99 36.64
N ARG A 174 -21.99 16.21 35.93
CA ARG A 174 -23.14 16.96 36.48
C ARG A 174 -23.74 16.31 37.74
N LEU A 175 -23.74 14.98 37.84
CA LEU A 175 -24.16 14.27 39.05
C LEU A 175 -23.18 14.52 40.23
N VAL A 176 -21.88 14.47 39.97
CA VAL A 176 -20.84 14.73 40.98
C VAL A 176 -20.86 16.20 41.43
N ASP A 177 -21.07 17.15 40.51
CA ASP A 177 -21.21 18.57 40.84
C ASP A 177 -22.42 18.82 41.76
N ALA A 178 -23.57 18.23 41.45
CA ALA A 178 -24.77 18.32 42.27
C ALA A 178 -24.57 17.68 43.66
N TYR A 179 -23.91 16.52 43.73
CA TYR A 179 -23.54 15.87 44.98
C TYR A 179 -22.60 16.75 45.84
N ASN A 180 -21.57 17.33 45.22
CA ASN A 180 -20.61 18.19 45.91
C ASN A 180 -21.25 19.48 46.44
N GLU A 181 -22.18 20.10 45.71
CA GLU A 181 -22.91 21.28 46.19
C GLU A 181 -23.84 20.96 47.36
N VAL A 182 -24.50 19.79 47.36
CA VAL A 182 -25.30 19.32 48.51
C VAL A 182 -24.39 19.03 49.71
N LYS A 183 -23.28 18.32 49.51
CA LYS A 183 -22.30 18.02 50.55
C LYS A 183 -21.73 19.29 51.17
N LYS A 184 -21.31 20.26 50.37
CA LYS A 184 -20.77 21.56 50.81
C LYS A 184 -21.76 22.35 51.68
N ARG A 185 -23.07 22.26 51.40
CA ARG A 185 -24.12 22.86 52.24
C ARG A 185 -24.26 22.16 53.59
N LEU A 186 -24.13 20.82 53.61
CA LEU A 186 -24.16 20.02 54.84
C LEU A 186 -22.89 20.27 55.68
N ASP A 187 -21.71 20.21 55.08
CA ASP A 187 -20.42 20.49 55.72
C ASP A 187 -20.39 21.90 56.33
N TYR A 188 -20.97 22.90 55.64
CA TYR A 188 -21.13 24.26 56.16
C TYR A 188 -22.03 24.32 57.41
N GLN A 189 -23.14 23.57 57.44
CA GLN A 189 -24.01 23.51 58.62
C GLN A 189 -23.29 22.83 59.81
N VAL A 190 -22.59 21.72 59.55
CA VAL A 190 -21.82 20.99 60.57
C VAL A 190 -20.70 21.88 61.14
N GLU A 191 -19.94 22.58 60.31
CA GLU A 191 -18.87 23.44 60.82
C GLU A 191 -19.40 24.70 61.51
N LYS A 192 -20.57 25.22 61.10
CA LYS A 192 -21.26 26.28 61.85
C LYS A 192 -21.60 25.80 63.27
N GLU A 193 -22.21 24.62 63.43
CA GLU A 193 -22.48 24.05 64.76
C GLU A 193 -21.19 23.82 65.57
N ASN A 194 -20.12 23.31 64.95
CA ASN A 194 -18.84 23.13 65.62
C ASN A 194 -18.26 24.46 66.12
N VAL A 195 -18.34 25.53 65.32
CA VAL A 195 -17.88 26.86 65.70
C VAL A 195 -18.74 27.45 66.82
N GLU A 196 -20.07 27.32 66.77
CA GLU A 196 -20.96 27.75 67.85
C GLU A 196 -20.66 27.01 69.17
N ARG A 197 -20.45 25.69 69.13
CA ARG A 197 -20.04 24.88 70.30
C ARG A 197 -18.67 25.32 70.85
N ARG A 198 -17.67 25.54 69.98
CA ARG A 198 -16.34 26.05 70.38
C ARG A 198 -16.43 27.45 71.00
N LEU A 199 -17.29 28.33 70.48
CA LEU A 199 -17.49 29.68 71.01
C LEU A 199 -18.18 29.63 72.38
N ALA A 200 -19.23 28.82 72.53
CA ALA A 200 -19.90 28.60 73.80
C ALA A 200 -18.95 28.02 74.86
N GLN A 201 -18.11 27.05 74.47
CA GLN A 201 -17.07 26.49 75.34
C GLN A 201 -16.05 27.56 75.77
N LYS A 202 -15.54 28.38 74.85
CA LYS A 202 -14.61 29.47 75.18
C LYS A 202 -15.24 30.50 76.13
N ASN A 203 -16.48 30.90 75.87
CA ASN A 203 -17.21 31.84 76.74
C ASN A 203 -17.46 31.26 78.13
N LEU A 204 -17.78 29.96 78.23
CA LEU A 204 -17.93 29.26 79.51
C LEU A 204 -16.60 29.20 80.26
N VAL A 205 -15.49 28.87 79.59
CA VAL A 205 -14.15 28.87 80.20
C VAL A 205 -13.76 30.25 80.70
N ASP A 206 -13.94 31.30 79.89
CA ASP A 206 -13.64 32.69 80.29
C ASP A 206 -14.51 33.15 81.47
N TRP A 207 -15.81 32.82 81.46
CA TRP A 207 -16.71 33.08 82.58
C TRP A 207 -16.28 32.37 83.87
N VAL A 208 -15.90 31.09 83.78
CA VAL A 208 -15.42 30.31 84.92
C VAL A 208 -14.11 30.90 85.45
N VAL A 209 -13.12 31.17 84.59
CA VAL A 209 -11.84 31.80 84.97
C VAL A 209 -12.11 33.14 85.66
N LYS A 210 -12.88 34.03 85.02
CA LYS A 210 -13.23 35.34 85.57
C LYS A 210 -13.94 35.26 86.92
N ARG A 211 -14.85 34.29 87.10
CA ARG A 211 -15.57 34.08 88.36
C ARG A 211 -14.68 33.47 89.45
N VAL A 212 -13.79 32.55 89.09
CA VAL A 212 -12.79 31.97 90.00
C VAL A 212 -11.82 33.06 90.45
N THR A 213 -11.21 33.82 89.54
CA THR A 213 -10.32 34.94 89.86
C THR A 213 -11.02 36.01 90.72
N ALA A 214 -12.28 36.33 90.45
CA ALA A 214 -13.06 37.27 91.27
C ALA A 214 -13.47 36.70 92.65
N SER A 215 -13.43 35.37 92.84
CA SER A 215 -13.71 34.72 94.12
C SER A 215 -12.47 34.51 94.99
N ILE A 216 -11.27 34.64 94.43
CA ILE A 216 -10.01 34.61 95.19
C ILE A 216 -9.86 35.98 95.88
N THR A 217 -10.16 36.02 97.17
CA THR A 217 -9.86 37.16 98.04
C THR A 217 -8.33 37.25 98.23
N PRO A 218 -7.71 38.46 98.32
CA PRO A 218 -6.26 38.59 98.53
C PRO A 218 -5.71 37.82 99.74
N ASP A 219 -6.55 37.61 100.76
CA ASP A 219 -6.20 36.81 101.95
C ASP A 219 -6.13 35.29 101.67
N GLN A 220 -6.90 34.78 100.71
CA GLN A 220 -6.82 33.38 100.27
C GLN A 220 -5.59 33.12 99.39
N GLU A 221 -5.17 34.12 98.61
CA GLU A 221 -3.94 34.03 97.82
C GLU A 221 -2.72 33.91 98.75
N LYS A 222 -2.65 34.69 99.84
CA LYS A 222 -1.65 34.52 100.91
C LYS A 222 -1.72 33.14 101.57
N GLN A 223 -2.90 32.66 101.96
CA GLN A 223 -3.03 31.34 102.59
C GLN A 223 -2.61 30.19 101.67
N ASN A 224 -2.85 30.30 100.36
CA ASN A 224 -2.37 29.32 99.38
C ASN A 224 -0.85 29.41 99.16
N ILE A 225 -0.26 30.62 99.21
CA ILE A 225 1.19 30.82 99.20
C ILE A 225 1.83 30.19 100.45
N ASP A 226 1.29 30.46 101.65
CA ASP A 226 1.76 29.84 102.91
C ASP A 226 1.62 28.30 102.87
N ARG A 227 0.51 27.78 102.31
CA ARG A 227 0.31 26.34 102.11
C ARG A 227 1.34 25.76 101.14
N SER A 228 1.71 26.48 100.08
CA SER A 228 2.75 26.07 99.14
C SER A 228 4.16 26.12 99.74
N ALA A 229 4.44 27.08 100.63
CA ALA A 229 5.67 27.17 101.39
C ALA A 229 5.80 26.05 102.44
N THR A 230 4.67 25.57 102.99
CA THR A 230 4.64 24.47 103.96
C THR A 230 4.77 23.08 103.31
N SER A 231 4.60 22.96 101.98
CA SER A 231 4.82 21.72 101.22
C SER A 231 6.28 21.52 100.72
N ALA A 232 7.24 22.24 101.30
CA ALA A 232 8.66 22.18 100.93
C ALA A 232 9.42 20.96 101.51
N THR A 233 9.02 19.74 101.13
CA THR A 233 9.87 18.53 101.26
C THR A 233 9.67 17.63 100.03
N THR A 234 10.70 17.54 99.19
CA THR A 234 10.76 16.76 97.93
C THR A 234 11.34 15.34 98.19
N PRO A 235 11.28 14.33 97.27
CA PRO A 235 11.73 14.36 95.86
C PRO A 235 10.56 14.29 94.86
N GLN A 236 10.47 15.17 93.85
CA GLN A 236 11.26 15.19 92.62
C GLN A 236 11.00 14.00 91.66
N PHE A 237 10.01 14.17 90.78
CA PHE A 237 9.93 13.48 89.48
C PHE A 237 9.93 14.55 88.38
N SER A 238 10.72 14.33 87.33
CA SER A 238 11.04 15.35 86.32
C SER A 238 10.27 15.10 85.02
N LEU A 239 9.64 16.13 84.48
CA LEU A 239 9.12 16.13 83.11
C LEU A 239 9.84 17.23 82.32
N GLY A 240 10.64 16.82 81.33
CA GLY A 240 11.40 17.75 80.50
C GLY A 240 10.58 18.29 79.33
N THR A 241 10.42 19.61 79.27
CA THR A 241 10.14 20.34 78.03
C THR A 241 11.05 21.55 77.95
N SER A 242 12.01 21.54 77.02
CA SER A 242 12.86 22.69 76.72
C SER A 242 12.41 23.36 75.42
N THR A 243 11.94 24.61 75.51
CA THR A 243 11.82 25.52 74.36
C THR A 243 12.27 26.90 74.78
N ALA A 244 13.38 27.40 74.23
CA ALA A 244 13.67 28.83 74.13
C ALA A 244 14.72 29.12 73.03
N THR A 245 14.28 29.90 72.05
CA THR A 245 15.01 30.84 71.18
C THR A 245 15.85 31.89 71.96
N PRO A 246 16.66 32.80 71.34
CA PRO A 246 17.17 32.90 69.94
C PRO A 246 18.66 33.37 69.77
N THR A 247 19.06 33.57 68.51
CA THR A 247 19.94 34.66 67.95
C THR A 247 21.48 34.60 67.85
N THR A 248 21.93 34.96 66.63
CA THR A 248 23.14 35.73 66.18
C THR A 248 24.53 35.09 65.93
N THR A 249 24.89 35.14 64.63
CA THR A 249 26.18 35.62 64.04
C THR A 249 27.42 34.70 63.94
N ALA A 250 27.80 34.42 62.67
CA ALA A 250 29.12 34.25 62.00
C ALA A 250 30.40 33.83 62.81
N THR A 251 31.39 33.09 62.28
CA THR A 251 32.05 33.19 60.95
C THR A 251 32.78 31.89 60.47
N SER A 252 32.93 31.78 59.14
CA SER A 252 33.97 31.13 58.29
C SER A 252 35.05 30.10 58.77
N PHE A 253 35.13 29.01 57.98
CA PHE A 253 36.31 28.43 57.26
C PHE A 253 37.43 27.56 57.90
N THR A 254 37.43 26.28 57.48
CA THR A 254 38.57 25.47 56.92
C THR A 254 39.71 24.95 57.85
N PRO A 255 40.67 24.11 57.37
CA PRO A 255 40.49 22.65 57.19
C PRO A 255 41.71 21.82 57.70
N ILE A 256 41.68 20.47 57.53
CA ILE A 256 42.79 19.46 57.46
C ILE A 256 42.27 18.11 58.00
N PHE A 257 42.71 16.89 57.66
CA PHE A 257 43.28 16.19 56.48
C PHE A 257 43.70 14.78 57.01
N ALA A 258 43.40 13.69 56.30
CA ALA A 258 44.05 12.35 56.43
C ALA A 258 43.94 11.58 57.79
N THR A 259 44.22 10.28 57.94
CA THR A 259 44.27 9.04 57.11
C THR A 259 44.41 7.85 58.08
N GLY A 260 44.02 6.60 57.72
CA GLY A 260 44.50 5.42 58.48
C GLY A 260 43.79 4.09 58.18
N THR A 261 44.41 3.24 57.36
CA THR A 261 44.04 1.83 57.10
C THR A 261 44.60 0.89 58.18
N SER A 262 43.95 -0.23 58.53
CA SER A 262 44.17 -1.60 57.98
C SER A 262 43.66 -2.63 59.05
N LEU A 263 43.56 -3.97 58.89
CA LEU A 263 44.33 -4.95 58.08
C LEU A 263 43.63 -6.35 58.03
N SER A 264 43.76 -7.10 56.91
CA SER A 264 43.78 -8.60 56.76
C SER A 264 42.62 -9.49 57.26
N SER A 265 42.21 -10.61 56.64
CA SER A 265 42.60 -11.40 55.42
C SER A 265 41.34 -12.17 54.95
N GLY A 266 41.23 -12.88 53.81
CA GLY A 266 42.09 -13.22 52.65
C GLY A 266 41.14 -13.74 51.52
N ILE A 267 41.46 -14.56 50.51
CA ILE A 267 42.67 -15.24 49.99
C ILE A 267 42.56 -15.20 48.43
N SER A 268 43.61 -15.54 47.67
CA SER A 268 43.69 -15.51 46.19
C SER A 268 43.31 -16.87 45.52
N LEU A 269 43.31 -17.11 44.19
CA LEU A 269 43.98 -16.52 43.00
C LEU A 269 43.19 -16.96 41.71
N ALA A 270 43.04 -16.22 40.60
CA ALA A 270 44.00 -16.01 39.48
C ALA A 270 43.40 -15.04 38.42
N SER A 271 44.04 -13.92 38.03
CA SER A 271 44.86 -13.66 36.80
C SER A 271 44.15 -13.89 35.45
N THR A 272 44.15 -12.99 34.44
CA THR A 272 45.20 -12.06 33.97
C THR A 272 44.70 -10.77 33.25
N THR A 273 45.40 -9.64 33.46
CA THR A 273 45.65 -8.43 32.58
C THR A 273 44.66 -8.04 31.46
N ALA A 274 44.02 -6.86 31.53
CA ALA A 274 44.46 -5.52 31.01
C ALA A 274 43.92 -5.23 29.58
N THR A 275 43.48 -4.04 29.18
CA THR A 275 43.89 -2.65 29.49
C THR A 275 42.74 -1.62 29.55
N ALA A 276 42.89 -0.61 30.43
CA ALA A 276 42.76 0.87 30.25
C ALA A 276 41.82 1.46 29.15
N THR A 277 41.11 2.60 29.31
CA THR A 277 40.97 3.63 30.38
C THR A 277 39.70 4.51 30.09
N PRO A 278 39.21 5.41 30.99
CA PRO A 278 37.77 5.70 31.11
C PRO A 278 37.33 7.20 31.15
N LEU A 279 36.03 7.43 31.46
CA LEU A 279 35.46 8.63 32.16
C LEU A 279 35.41 9.97 31.36
N LYS A 280 34.62 11.02 31.72
CA LYS A 280 33.50 11.21 32.68
C LYS A 280 32.64 12.43 32.28
N LEU A 281 31.38 12.43 32.74
CA LEU A 281 30.49 13.60 32.93
C LEU A 281 31.08 14.69 33.87
N THR A 282 30.75 15.98 33.63
CA THR A 282 30.52 17.03 34.67
C THR A 282 29.80 18.25 34.08
N THR A 283 28.85 18.81 34.84
CA THR A 283 28.07 20.03 34.57
C THR A 283 28.69 21.28 35.23
N THR A 284 28.44 22.48 34.72
CA THR A 284 28.76 23.76 35.40
C THR A 284 27.54 24.68 35.55
N LEU A 285 27.54 25.51 36.60
CA LEU A 285 26.47 26.42 37.03
C LEU A 285 27.06 27.81 37.36
N THR A 286 26.18 28.77 37.73
CA THR A 286 26.38 30.09 38.41
C THR A 286 26.12 31.36 37.54
N PRO A 287 25.86 32.58 38.10
CA PRO A 287 24.49 32.98 38.52
C PRO A 287 24.07 34.50 38.36
N ALA A 288 22.81 34.82 38.76
CA ALA A 288 22.31 36.12 39.32
C ALA A 288 22.14 37.35 38.37
N THR A 289 21.27 38.38 38.56
CA THR A 289 20.11 38.69 39.47
C THR A 289 19.29 39.92 38.98
N THR A 290 17.94 39.92 39.13
CA THR A 290 16.98 41.08 39.34
C THR A 290 16.95 42.31 38.38
N ALA A 291 15.86 43.06 38.13
CA ALA A 291 14.58 43.25 38.86
C ALA A 291 13.39 43.70 37.96
N THR A 292 12.15 43.41 38.40
CA THR A 292 10.86 44.19 38.30
C THR A 292 10.47 44.93 37.00
N THR A 293 9.22 44.91 36.50
CA THR A 293 7.90 44.49 37.02
C THR A 293 7.23 43.47 36.05
N THR A 294 5.94 43.09 36.02
CA THR A 294 4.68 43.49 36.70
C THR A 294 3.72 42.28 36.85
N VAL A 295 2.48 42.50 37.29
CA VAL A 295 1.37 41.56 37.53
C VAL A 295 0.03 42.24 37.14
N PRO A 296 -1.10 41.56 36.80
CA PRO A 296 -1.80 40.51 37.58
C PRO A 296 -2.22 39.22 36.80
N SER A 297 -2.08 37.99 37.36
CA SER A 297 -3.01 37.26 38.27
C SER A 297 -4.17 36.55 37.52
N LEU A 298 -4.64 35.31 37.76
CA LEU A 298 -4.39 34.16 38.67
C LEU A 298 -4.64 32.86 37.85
N GLY A 299 -4.40 31.62 38.28
CA GLY A 299 -3.92 31.03 39.54
C GLY A 299 -3.82 29.50 39.43
N LEU A 300 -3.15 28.87 40.41
CA LEU A 300 -2.81 27.44 40.46
C LEU A 300 -4.01 26.47 40.46
N GLY A 301 -3.75 25.20 40.13
CA GLY A 301 -4.37 24.09 40.86
C GLY A 301 -4.46 22.77 40.12
N ALA A 302 -3.53 21.84 40.37
CA ALA A 302 -3.75 20.43 40.06
C ALA A 302 -4.68 19.77 41.10
N ILE A 303 -5.31 18.63 40.74
CA ILE A 303 -5.32 17.34 41.46
C ILE A 303 -6.55 16.49 41.06
N SER A 304 -6.23 15.37 40.40
CA SER A 304 -6.76 14.00 40.56
C SER A 304 -8.26 13.63 40.54
N THR A 305 -8.46 12.47 39.88
CA THR A 305 -9.38 11.36 40.22
C THR A 305 -10.89 11.54 40.09
N THR A 306 -11.41 10.92 39.01
CA THR A 306 -12.48 9.90 39.01
C THR A 306 -13.44 9.83 40.20
N THR A 307 -14.74 9.81 39.90
CA THR A 307 -15.69 8.92 40.57
C THR A 307 -16.66 8.27 39.58
N GLN A 308 -16.99 7.01 39.84
CA GLN A 308 -18.15 6.31 39.26
C GLN A 308 -19.45 7.00 39.74
N ALA A 309 -20.67 6.72 39.27
CA ALA A 309 -21.21 5.40 38.94
C ALA A 309 -22.58 5.47 38.24
N ALA A 310 -23.07 4.29 37.85
CA ALA A 310 -24.47 3.93 37.85
C ALA A 310 -24.54 2.41 38.17
N ALA A 311 -25.56 1.79 38.78
CA ALA A 311 -26.69 2.16 39.63
C ALA A 311 -27.65 0.96 39.58
N ALA A 312 -28.20 0.45 40.71
CA ALA A 312 -29.54 -0.16 40.81
C ALA A 312 -29.90 -0.66 42.23
N ALA A 313 -31.02 -0.16 42.76
CA ALA A 313 -32.06 -0.76 43.63
C ALA A 313 -31.72 -1.94 44.60
N THR A 314 -32.24 -2.05 45.84
CA THR A 314 -33.63 -1.79 46.30
C THR A 314 -33.75 -1.86 47.85
N THR A 315 -34.78 -1.22 48.42
CA THR A 315 -35.43 -1.51 49.74
C THR A 315 -34.65 -1.33 51.07
N ALA A 316 -35.03 -0.35 51.90
CA ALA A 316 -35.72 -0.59 53.21
C ALA A 316 -35.77 0.66 54.14
N THR A 317 -36.99 0.99 54.56
CA THR A 317 -37.45 1.49 55.88
C THR A 317 -36.69 2.57 56.67
N THR A 318 -37.46 3.59 57.06
CA THR A 318 -37.14 4.68 58.00
C THR A 318 -36.98 4.26 59.47
N THR A 319 -35.98 4.80 60.18
CA THR A 319 -36.13 5.30 61.56
C THR A 319 -35.14 6.42 61.86
N THR A 320 -35.63 7.50 62.47
CA THR A 320 -34.81 8.58 63.07
C THR A 320 -34.05 8.10 64.30
N ALA A 321 -32.79 8.51 64.47
CA ALA A 321 -32.05 8.34 65.73
C ALA A 321 -31.33 9.63 66.12
N THR A 322 -31.61 10.11 67.33
CA THR A 322 -31.01 11.28 67.98
C THR A 322 -29.65 10.95 68.60
N VAL A 323 -28.84 11.99 68.79
CA VAL A 323 -27.51 11.94 69.42
C VAL A 323 -27.59 11.47 70.88
N PRO A 324 -26.77 10.50 71.32
CA PRO A 324 -26.49 10.26 72.73
C PRO A 324 -25.30 11.12 73.24
N PRO A 325 -25.29 11.51 74.53
CA PRO A 325 -24.29 12.43 75.08
C PRO A 325 -22.95 11.77 75.43
N THR A 326 -21.96 12.61 75.72
CA THR A 326 -20.62 12.25 76.18
C THR A 326 -20.61 11.28 77.37
N GLY A 327 -20.03 10.10 77.15
CA GLY A 327 -19.59 9.17 78.20
C GLY A 327 -18.18 8.67 77.90
N SER A 328 -17.40 8.38 78.93
CA SER A 328 -16.10 7.73 78.78
C SER A 328 -16.28 6.36 78.15
N LEU A 329 -15.64 6.11 77.00
CA LEU A 329 -15.65 4.80 76.34
C LEU A 329 -15.20 3.73 77.34
N THR A 330 -16.04 2.73 77.54
CA THR A 330 -15.70 1.56 78.35
C THR A 330 -14.54 0.82 77.68
N TYR A 331 -13.62 0.20 78.43
CA TYR A 331 -12.44 -0.46 77.84
C TYR A 331 -12.79 -1.41 76.67
N ALA A 332 -13.87 -2.19 76.82
CA ALA A 332 -14.39 -3.06 75.76
C ALA A 332 -14.82 -2.30 74.48
N GLN A 333 -15.44 -1.12 74.60
CA GLN A 333 -15.83 -0.30 73.45
C GLN A 333 -14.62 0.34 72.75
N LEU A 334 -13.54 0.61 73.49
CA LEU A 334 -12.26 1.03 72.91
C LEU A 334 -11.61 -0.13 72.14
N GLU A 335 -11.66 -1.34 72.70
CA GLU A 335 -11.11 -2.55 72.09
C GLU A 335 -11.90 -2.98 70.84
N ASP A 336 -13.24 -2.91 70.87
CA ASP A 336 -14.09 -3.06 69.68
C ASP A 336 -13.78 -2.00 68.61
N SER A 337 -13.52 -0.75 69.03
CA SER A 337 -13.12 0.33 68.11
C SER A 337 -11.75 0.06 67.48
N ILE A 338 -10.78 -0.41 68.26
CA ILE A 338 -9.44 -0.78 67.78
C ILE A 338 -9.53 -1.95 66.81
N ASN A 339 -10.26 -3.02 67.16
CA ASN A 339 -10.49 -4.16 66.29
C ASN A 339 -11.18 -3.76 64.98
N LYS A 340 -12.21 -2.90 65.05
CA LYS A 340 -12.87 -2.36 63.87
C LYS A 340 -11.90 -1.54 63.00
N TRP A 341 -11.08 -0.67 63.60
CA TRP A 341 -10.11 0.14 62.84
C TRP A 341 -9.00 -0.72 62.24
N THR A 342 -8.58 -1.80 62.91
CA THR A 342 -7.63 -2.79 62.36
C THR A 342 -8.22 -3.51 61.15
N ILE A 343 -9.50 -3.93 61.22
CA ILE A 343 -10.22 -4.56 60.11
C ILE A 343 -10.42 -3.58 58.96
N ASP A 344 -10.92 -2.37 59.24
CA ASP A 344 -11.12 -1.30 58.24
C ASP A 344 -9.78 -0.96 57.53
N LEU A 345 -8.65 -0.97 58.25
CA LEU A 345 -7.32 -0.70 57.70
C LEU A 345 -6.77 -1.89 56.88
N GLU A 346 -7.03 -3.12 57.28
CA GLU A 346 -6.70 -4.31 56.48
C GLU A 346 -7.54 -4.36 55.19
N GLU A 347 -8.82 -3.99 55.26
CA GLU A 347 -9.72 -3.90 54.12
C GLU A 347 -9.33 -2.77 53.16
N GLN A 348 -8.99 -1.58 53.67
CA GLN A 348 -8.42 -0.50 52.84
C GLN A 348 -7.07 -0.91 52.24
N GLY A 349 -6.23 -1.66 52.94
CA GLY A 349 -4.99 -2.22 52.39
C GLY A 349 -5.25 -3.17 51.21
N LYS A 350 -6.25 -4.06 51.32
CA LYS A 350 -6.70 -4.92 50.21
C LYS A 350 -7.27 -4.12 49.04
N PHE A 351 -8.05 -3.07 49.33
CA PHE A 351 -8.63 -2.19 48.32
C PHE A 351 -7.53 -1.41 47.57
N PHE A 352 -6.54 -0.89 48.28
CA PHE A 352 -5.37 -0.20 47.71
C PHE A 352 -4.54 -1.14 46.81
N ILE A 353 -4.29 -2.38 47.23
CA ILE A 353 -3.57 -3.35 46.39
C ILE A 353 -4.36 -3.70 45.12
N ASN A 354 -5.69 -3.86 45.21
CA ASN A 354 -6.52 -4.09 44.03
C ASN A 354 -6.57 -2.86 43.11
N GLN A 355 -6.67 -1.65 43.65
CA GLN A 355 -6.56 -0.41 42.87
C GLN A 355 -5.18 -0.29 42.21
N ALA A 356 -4.09 -0.58 42.91
CA ALA A 356 -2.74 -0.53 42.35
C ALA A 356 -2.54 -1.54 41.20
N LYS A 357 -3.09 -2.77 41.32
CA LYS A 357 -3.14 -3.74 40.21
C LYS A 357 -3.94 -3.22 39.02
N GLN A 358 -5.10 -2.62 39.28
CA GLN A 358 -5.96 -2.08 38.23
C GLN A 358 -5.31 -0.88 37.54
N LEU A 359 -4.68 0.02 38.29
CA LEU A 359 -3.95 1.19 37.77
C LEU A 359 -2.74 0.76 36.92
N ASN A 360 -1.99 -0.26 37.36
CA ASN A 360 -0.94 -0.90 36.56
C ASN A 360 -1.50 -1.49 35.24
N ALA A 361 -2.66 -2.15 35.26
CA ALA A 361 -3.31 -2.62 34.03
C ALA A 361 -3.72 -1.45 33.09
N TRP A 362 -4.22 -0.34 33.63
CA TRP A 362 -4.49 0.87 32.87
C TRP A 362 -3.22 1.52 32.30
N ASP A 363 -2.12 1.51 33.04
CA ASP A 363 -0.82 2.05 32.60
C ASP A 363 -0.23 1.24 31.44
N ASN A 364 -0.26 -0.10 31.50
CA ASN A 364 0.13 -0.95 30.38
C ASN A 364 -0.74 -0.72 29.12
N LEU A 365 -2.04 -0.47 29.29
CA LEU A 365 -2.92 -0.10 28.19
C LEU A 365 -2.63 1.31 27.64
N LEU A 366 -2.25 2.26 28.51
CA LEU A 366 -1.83 3.60 28.11
C LEU A 366 -0.57 3.53 27.25
N VAL A 367 0.46 2.78 27.70
CA VAL A 367 1.71 2.57 26.96
C VAL A 367 1.45 1.85 25.62
N SER A 368 0.66 0.77 25.63
CA SER A 368 0.28 0.09 24.37
C SER A 368 -0.46 1.02 23.40
N ASN A 369 -1.25 1.96 23.90
CA ASN A 369 -1.95 2.94 23.07
C ASN A 369 -1.02 4.08 22.63
N SER A 370 -0.04 4.52 23.42
CA SER A 370 0.98 5.48 22.96
C SER A 370 1.84 4.87 21.86
N ASP A 371 2.22 3.60 21.97
CA ASP A 371 3.01 2.91 20.95
C ASP A 371 2.23 2.79 19.62
N LYS A 372 0.93 2.47 19.70
CA LYS A 372 0.03 2.49 18.53
C LYS A 372 -0.11 3.89 17.93
N ILE A 373 -0.18 4.94 18.75
CA ILE A 373 -0.25 6.34 18.28
C ILE A 373 1.07 6.73 17.58
N LEU A 374 2.22 6.32 18.11
CA LEU A 374 3.53 6.56 17.48
C LEU A 374 3.65 5.83 16.13
N ALA A 375 3.31 4.53 16.09
CA ALA A 375 3.28 3.77 14.85
C ALA A 375 2.31 4.36 13.83
N LEU A 376 1.11 4.78 14.26
CA LEU A 376 0.15 5.46 13.39
C LEU A 376 0.71 6.78 12.85
N ASN A 377 1.34 7.60 13.70
CA ASN A 377 1.97 8.85 13.25
C ASN A 377 3.08 8.59 12.22
N GLU A 378 3.91 7.57 12.42
CA GLU A 378 4.93 7.16 11.45
C GLU A 378 4.33 6.72 10.10
N THR A 379 3.21 5.98 10.12
CA THR A 379 2.49 5.64 8.88
C THR A 379 1.86 6.87 8.21
N ILE A 380 1.33 7.82 8.99
CA ILE A 380 0.79 9.09 8.47
C ILE A 380 1.90 9.93 7.82
N GLU A 381 3.08 10.01 8.43
CA GLU A 381 4.23 10.72 7.86
C GLU A 381 4.71 10.07 6.55
N ARG A 382 4.74 8.73 6.49
CA ARG A 382 5.07 7.97 5.28
C ARG A 382 4.04 8.19 4.16
N VAL A 383 2.75 8.13 4.46
CA VAL A 383 1.67 8.44 3.50
C VAL A 383 1.73 9.90 3.04
N LYS A 384 2.07 10.84 3.93
CA LYS A 384 2.26 12.25 3.58
C LYS A 384 3.47 12.47 2.65
N GLN A 385 4.55 11.70 2.81
CA GLN A 385 5.68 11.71 1.88
C GLN A 385 5.27 11.14 0.51
N GLN A 386 4.50 10.05 0.47
CA GLN A 386 3.96 9.47 -0.77
C GLN A 386 3.00 10.42 -1.48
N GLN A 387 2.10 11.10 -0.75
CA GLN A 387 1.23 12.13 -1.34
C GLN A 387 2.05 13.24 -1.96
N LYS A 388 3.08 13.75 -1.26
CA LYS A 388 3.97 14.78 -1.81
C LYS A 388 4.71 14.30 -3.06
N GLN A 389 5.10 13.03 -3.13
CA GLN A 389 5.71 12.47 -4.33
C GLN A 389 4.67 12.40 -5.47
N LEU A 390 3.44 11.94 -5.20
CA LEU A 390 2.37 11.90 -6.19
C LEU A 390 2.00 13.31 -6.70
N ASP A 391 1.99 14.32 -5.84
CA ASP A 391 1.79 15.73 -6.22
C ASP A 391 2.91 16.19 -7.19
N GLN A 392 4.16 15.77 -6.96
CA GLN A 392 5.31 16.08 -7.83
C GLN A 392 5.23 15.35 -9.19
N GLU A 393 4.82 14.08 -9.21
CA GLU A 393 4.58 13.34 -10.46
C GLU A 393 3.39 13.95 -11.22
N LEU A 394 2.36 14.44 -10.53
CA LEU A 394 1.21 15.12 -11.15
C LEU A 394 1.62 16.47 -11.76
N ASP A 395 2.40 17.29 -11.04
CA ASP A 395 2.98 18.53 -11.58
C ASP A 395 3.86 18.24 -12.81
N PHE A 396 4.61 17.13 -12.81
CA PHE A 396 5.41 16.70 -13.96
C PHE A 396 4.53 16.27 -15.15
N VAL A 397 3.47 15.49 -14.94
CA VAL A 397 2.52 15.12 -16.00
C VAL A 397 1.78 16.34 -16.55
N LEU A 398 1.41 17.30 -15.71
CA LEU A 398 0.81 18.57 -16.15
C LEU A 398 1.81 19.40 -16.98
N ALA A 399 3.09 19.43 -16.60
CA ALA A 399 4.14 20.06 -17.40
C ALA A 399 4.31 19.36 -18.76
N GLN A 400 4.30 18.03 -18.81
CA GLN A 400 4.34 17.26 -20.06
C GLN A 400 3.11 17.47 -20.93
N GLN A 401 1.91 17.57 -20.35
CA GLN A 401 0.68 17.90 -21.09
C GLN A 401 0.76 19.31 -21.69
N ASN A 402 1.23 20.28 -20.93
CA ASN A 402 1.42 21.65 -21.42
C ASN A 402 2.52 21.75 -22.49
N GLU A 403 3.61 20.99 -22.38
CA GLU A 403 4.64 20.87 -23.42
C GLU A 403 4.08 20.21 -24.69
N LEU A 404 3.25 19.17 -24.55
CA LEU A 404 2.60 18.50 -25.68
C LEU A 404 1.57 19.40 -26.38
N ASP A 405 0.80 20.19 -25.62
CA ASP A 405 -0.09 21.22 -26.16
C ASP A 405 0.72 22.34 -26.86
N GLU A 406 1.83 22.79 -26.27
CA GLU A 406 2.76 23.77 -26.88
C GLU A 406 3.39 23.25 -28.18
N LEU A 407 3.63 21.93 -28.29
CA LEU A 407 4.06 21.27 -29.53
C LEU A 407 2.90 21.00 -30.51
N SER A 408 1.66 20.87 -30.03
CA SER A 408 0.47 20.75 -30.88
C SER A 408 0.14 22.06 -31.58
N LEU A 409 0.20 23.21 -30.88
CA LEU A 409 -0.10 24.54 -31.43
C LEU A 409 0.62 24.87 -32.76
N PRO A 410 1.94 24.64 -32.95
CA PRO A 410 2.60 24.84 -34.24
C PRO A 410 2.21 23.80 -35.30
N LEU A 411 1.82 22.58 -34.91
CA LEU A 411 1.29 21.57 -35.85
C LEU A 411 -0.13 21.94 -36.31
N GLU A 412 -0.99 22.39 -35.40
CA GLU A 412 -2.31 22.96 -35.70
C GLU A 412 -2.20 24.20 -36.57
N LYS A 413 -1.21 25.07 -36.30
CA LYS A 413 -0.92 26.24 -37.13
C LYS A 413 -0.41 25.86 -38.51
N GLN A 414 0.49 24.88 -38.64
CA GLN A 414 0.92 24.36 -39.94
C GLN A 414 -0.26 23.71 -40.69
N LEU A 415 -1.18 23.04 -39.99
CA LEU A 415 -2.40 22.49 -40.58
C LEU A 415 -3.40 23.57 -41.00
N ALA A 416 -3.47 24.69 -40.27
CA ALA A 416 -4.30 25.85 -40.62
C ALA A 416 -3.72 26.67 -41.79
N ASP A 417 -2.39 26.73 -41.91
CA ASP A 417 -1.68 27.29 -43.07
C ASP A 417 -1.71 26.37 -44.32
N ILE A 418 -2.22 25.13 -44.20
CA ILE A 418 -2.64 24.33 -45.37
C ILE A 418 -4.05 24.80 -45.77
N PRO A 419 -4.20 25.52 -46.90
CA PRO A 419 -5.53 25.89 -47.36
C PRO A 419 -6.33 24.64 -47.71
N VAL A 420 -7.48 24.45 -47.06
CA VAL A 420 -8.46 23.39 -47.38
C VAL A 420 -9.26 23.76 -48.66
N THR A 421 -8.51 24.13 -49.70
CA THR A 421 -8.90 24.23 -51.11
C THR A 421 -7.77 23.63 -51.95
N ASP A 422 -7.41 22.40 -51.59
CA ASP A 422 -7.48 21.30 -52.56
C ASP A 422 -6.69 21.52 -53.87
N GLN A 423 -5.38 21.74 -53.71
CA GLN A 423 -4.36 21.60 -54.77
C GLN A 423 -4.59 20.33 -55.60
N ASN A 424 -5.00 19.24 -54.93
CA ASN A 424 -5.30 17.95 -55.54
C ASN A 424 -6.60 17.98 -56.35
N ARG A 425 -7.69 18.63 -55.91
CA ARG A 425 -8.85 18.92 -56.79
C ARG A 425 -8.47 19.79 -57.96
N PHE A 426 -7.67 20.84 -57.77
CA PHE A 426 -7.29 21.69 -58.89
C PHE A 426 -6.54 20.87 -59.94
N GLN A 427 -5.58 20.05 -59.51
CA GLN A 427 -4.89 19.09 -60.38
C GLN A 427 -5.82 18.01 -60.94
N THR A 428 -6.81 17.52 -60.19
CA THR A 428 -7.77 16.49 -60.65
C THR A 428 -8.78 17.07 -61.63
N TYR A 429 -9.23 18.32 -61.45
CA TYR A 429 -10.10 19.02 -62.39
C TYR A 429 -9.32 19.48 -63.63
N GLN A 430 -8.08 19.95 -63.48
CA GLN A 430 -7.20 20.26 -64.60
C GLN A 430 -6.86 18.99 -65.39
N LEU A 431 -6.58 17.88 -64.72
CA LEU A 431 -6.41 16.57 -65.36
C LEU A 431 -7.72 16.09 -65.99
N SER A 432 -8.88 16.33 -65.38
CA SER A 432 -10.18 16.01 -65.96
C SER A 432 -10.53 16.88 -67.17
N GLU A 433 -10.08 18.13 -67.21
CA GLU A 433 -10.21 19.05 -68.36
C GLU A 433 -9.24 18.67 -69.48
N ILE A 434 -8.03 18.22 -69.14
CA ILE A 434 -7.07 17.62 -70.08
C ILE A 434 -7.61 16.28 -70.60
N ILE A 435 -8.21 15.44 -69.77
CA ILE A 435 -8.83 14.17 -70.20
C ILE A 435 -10.07 14.43 -71.04
N ASP A 436 -10.93 15.40 -70.71
CA ASP A 436 -12.10 15.74 -71.54
C ASP A 436 -11.67 16.31 -72.90
N SER A 437 -10.69 17.21 -72.93
CA SER A 437 -10.13 17.72 -74.19
C SER A 437 -9.41 16.62 -74.99
N GLN A 438 -8.69 15.70 -74.35
CA GLN A 438 -8.11 14.51 -75.00
C GLN A 438 -9.17 13.51 -75.47
N LEU A 439 -10.28 13.32 -74.74
CA LEU A 439 -11.37 12.43 -75.13
C LEU A 439 -12.15 13.02 -76.30
N LYS A 440 -12.34 14.35 -76.29
CA LYS A 440 -12.96 15.10 -77.37
C LYS A 440 -12.08 15.12 -78.61
N GLN A 441 -10.77 15.34 -78.46
CA GLN A 441 -9.81 15.19 -79.54
C GLN A 441 -9.76 13.73 -80.04
N MET A 442 -9.70 12.73 -79.16
CA MET A 442 -9.85 11.32 -79.59
C MET A 442 -11.19 11.02 -80.25
N SER A 443 -12.27 11.74 -79.95
CA SER A 443 -13.56 11.57 -80.63
C SER A 443 -13.59 12.25 -82.01
N GLU A 444 -12.88 13.37 -82.16
CA GLU A 444 -12.67 14.04 -83.44
C GLU A 444 -11.70 13.21 -84.31
N ASP A 445 -10.57 12.75 -83.75
CA ASP A 445 -9.61 11.83 -84.36
C ASP A 445 -10.27 10.47 -84.70
N LEU A 446 -11.12 9.90 -83.84
CA LEU A 446 -11.85 8.65 -84.17
C LEU A 446 -12.89 8.86 -85.26
N LYS A 447 -13.51 10.05 -85.31
CA LYS A 447 -14.44 10.41 -86.39
C LYS A 447 -13.67 10.65 -87.69
N GLU A 448 -12.53 11.33 -87.65
CA GLU A 448 -11.60 11.51 -88.77
C GLU A 448 -11.01 10.16 -89.22
N ILE A 449 -10.69 9.24 -88.29
CA ILE A 449 -10.26 7.87 -88.60
C ILE A 449 -11.42 7.06 -89.18
N VAL A 450 -12.66 7.20 -88.72
CA VAL A 450 -13.83 6.53 -89.33
C VAL A 450 -14.12 7.10 -90.71
N GLU A 451 -13.92 8.40 -90.93
CA GLU A 451 -14.07 9.07 -92.22
C GLU A 451 -12.93 8.65 -93.17
N HIS A 452 -11.67 8.69 -92.73
CA HIS A 452 -10.50 8.13 -93.43
C HIS A 452 -10.58 6.61 -93.63
N LEU A 453 -11.24 5.85 -92.75
CA LEU A 453 -11.45 4.41 -92.92
C LEU A 453 -12.54 4.16 -93.96
N ASN A 454 -13.65 4.93 -93.95
CA ASN A 454 -14.64 4.87 -95.03
C ASN A 454 -14.04 5.32 -96.36
N GLU A 455 -13.19 6.33 -96.36
CA GLU A 455 -12.54 6.87 -97.55
C GLU A 455 -11.39 5.97 -98.03
N SER A 456 -10.69 5.28 -97.14
CA SER A 456 -9.73 4.20 -97.49
C SER A 456 -10.43 2.93 -97.95
N ASN A 457 -11.55 2.55 -97.33
CA ASN A 457 -12.36 1.40 -97.72
C ASN A 457 -13.11 1.64 -99.04
N LYS A 458 -13.33 2.91 -99.40
CA LYS A 458 -13.75 3.34 -100.74
C LYS A 458 -12.62 3.29 -101.78
N ASN A 459 -11.37 3.11 -101.35
CA ASN A 459 -10.16 3.03 -102.18
C ASN A 459 -9.44 1.66 -102.14
N GLU A 460 -9.75 0.74 -101.22
CA GLU A 460 -9.24 -0.64 -101.16
C GLU A 460 -10.29 -1.68 -101.59
N ASP A 461 -10.81 -1.53 -102.82
CA ASP A 461 -11.16 -2.72 -103.60
C ASP A 461 -9.88 -3.19 -104.34
N ILE A 462 -9.53 -4.47 -104.25
CA ILE A 462 -8.37 -5.16 -104.91
C ILE A 462 -7.00 -5.19 -104.15
N SER A 463 -6.91 -6.09 -103.16
CA SER A 463 -5.87 -7.15 -102.99
C SER A 463 -4.35 -6.89 -103.19
N ASP A 464 -3.56 -6.90 -102.08
CA ASP A 464 -2.23 -7.57 -102.01
C ASP A 464 -1.82 -7.95 -100.55
N PRO A 465 -1.62 -9.24 -100.20
CA PRO A 465 -1.19 -9.66 -98.86
C PRO A 465 0.19 -9.16 -98.42
N VAL A 466 1.09 -8.78 -99.35
CA VAL A 466 2.43 -8.26 -98.99
C VAL A 466 2.32 -6.90 -98.29
N ILE A 467 1.36 -6.07 -98.71
CA ILE A 467 1.06 -4.77 -98.07
C ILE A 467 0.47 -4.99 -96.68
N GLN A 468 -0.30 -6.07 -96.47
CA GLN A 468 -0.84 -6.41 -95.16
C GLN A 468 0.26 -6.82 -94.16
N VAL A 469 1.26 -7.60 -94.62
CA VAL A 469 2.40 -8.00 -93.78
C VAL A 469 3.29 -6.80 -93.42
N SER A 470 3.54 -5.88 -94.36
CA SER A 470 4.31 -4.66 -94.05
C SER A 470 3.56 -3.72 -93.10
N ARG A 471 2.23 -3.62 -93.23
CA ARG A 471 1.33 -2.89 -92.32
C ARG A 471 1.36 -3.50 -90.89
N ILE A 472 1.36 -4.83 -90.77
CA ILE A 472 1.53 -5.55 -89.48
C ILE A 472 2.93 -5.35 -88.88
N LEU A 473 3.99 -5.44 -89.68
CA LEU A 473 5.36 -5.26 -89.18
C LEU A 473 5.59 -3.83 -88.67
N ASN A 474 5.02 -2.83 -89.36
CA ASN A 474 5.04 -1.44 -88.92
C ASN A 474 4.23 -1.25 -87.62
N ALA A 475 3.07 -1.89 -87.48
CA ALA A 475 2.31 -1.88 -86.23
C ALA A 475 3.10 -2.51 -85.07
N HIS A 476 3.76 -3.65 -85.30
CA HIS A 476 4.61 -4.32 -84.30
C HIS A 476 5.85 -3.49 -83.94
N MET A 477 6.46 -2.81 -84.91
CA MET A 477 7.60 -1.91 -84.65
C MET A 477 7.19 -0.72 -83.79
N ASN A 478 6.02 -0.13 -84.06
CA ASN A 478 5.47 0.95 -83.22
C ASN A 478 5.09 0.46 -81.82
N SER A 479 4.54 -0.75 -81.66
CA SER A 479 4.25 -1.30 -80.33
C SER A 479 5.52 -1.59 -79.53
N LEU A 480 6.58 -2.11 -80.17
CA LEU A 480 7.89 -2.28 -79.51
C LEU A 480 8.52 -0.95 -79.11
N GLN A 481 8.50 0.07 -79.97
CA GLN A 481 8.99 1.41 -79.60
C GLN A 481 8.15 2.07 -78.50
N TRP A 482 6.85 1.77 -78.43
CA TRP A 482 6.00 2.24 -77.34
C TRP A 482 6.36 1.57 -76.01
N ILE A 483 6.60 0.25 -76.02
CA ILE A 483 7.09 -0.50 -74.85
C ILE A 483 8.45 0.05 -74.40
N ASP A 484 9.40 0.26 -75.31
CA ASP A 484 10.75 0.74 -74.99
C ASP A 484 10.75 2.15 -74.36
N ARG A 485 9.92 3.06 -74.88
CA ARG A 485 9.69 4.39 -74.26
C ARG A 485 9.09 4.26 -72.86
N ASN A 486 8.13 3.37 -72.68
CA ASN A 486 7.46 3.17 -71.39
C ASN A 486 8.39 2.50 -70.36
N THR A 487 9.21 1.53 -70.78
CA THR A 487 10.28 0.95 -69.96
C THR A 487 11.31 1.99 -69.57
N SER A 488 11.72 2.87 -70.48
CA SER A 488 12.64 3.99 -70.19
C SER A 488 12.06 4.97 -69.16
N GLN A 489 10.76 5.26 -69.21
CA GLN A 489 10.07 6.07 -68.19
C GLN A 489 10.01 5.37 -66.82
N ILE A 490 9.73 4.06 -66.79
CA ILE A 490 9.76 3.29 -65.54
C ILE A 490 11.17 3.30 -64.93
N CYS A 491 12.23 3.16 -65.73
CA CYS A 491 13.61 3.24 -65.26
C CYS A 491 13.93 4.61 -64.63
N SER A 492 13.55 5.72 -65.26
CA SER A 492 13.82 7.06 -64.71
C SER A 492 13.02 7.36 -63.43
N HIS A 493 11.78 6.85 -63.32
CA HIS A 493 11.00 6.91 -62.09
C HIS A 493 11.66 6.11 -60.95
N LEU A 494 12.20 4.93 -61.25
CA LEU A 494 12.90 4.08 -60.27
C LEU A 494 14.21 4.74 -59.79
N GLU A 495 14.94 5.40 -60.69
CA GLU A 495 16.13 6.19 -60.35
C GLU A 495 15.80 7.42 -59.49
N GLN A 496 14.70 8.14 -59.77
CA GLN A 496 14.21 9.22 -58.90
C GLN A 496 13.84 8.72 -57.49
N ILE A 497 13.16 7.57 -57.38
CA ILE A 497 12.84 6.94 -56.08
C ILE A 497 14.12 6.56 -55.33
N SER A 498 15.13 6.02 -56.03
CA SER A 498 16.45 5.73 -55.45
C SER A 498 17.12 6.98 -54.89
N HIS A 499 17.11 8.09 -55.64
CA HIS A 499 17.66 9.37 -55.20
C HIS A 499 16.90 9.98 -54.01
N LEU A 500 15.57 9.85 -53.95
CA LEU A 500 14.77 10.23 -52.78
C LEU A 500 15.13 9.37 -51.55
N HIS A 501 15.37 8.07 -51.74
CA HIS A 501 15.79 7.19 -50.65
C HIS A 501 17.22 7.52 -50.15
N GLU A 502 18.17 7.81 -51.04
CA GLU A 502 19.51 8.27 -50.64
C GLU A 502 19.49 9.63 -49.93
N THR A 503 18.70 10.60 -50.40
CA THR A 503 18.58 11.90 -49.72
C THR A 503 17.91 11.77 -48.36
N TYR A 504 16.87 10.93 -48.22
CA TYR A 504 16.27 10.61 -46.93
C TYR A 504 17.29 9.98 -45.96
N LYS A 505 18.05 8.97 -46.43
CA LYS A 505 19.12 8.33 -45.65
C LYS A 505 20.23 9.31 -45.26
N LYS A 506 20.60 10.24 -46.15
CA LYS A 506 21.62 11.26 -45.87
C LYS A 506 21.15 12.29 -44.84
N ASN A 507 19.87 12.66 -44.88
CA ASN A 507 19.27 13.56 -43.88
C ASN A 507 19.19 12.88 -42.51
N HIS A 508 18.82 11.59 -42.45
CA HIS A 508 18.81 10.81 -41.21
C HIS A 508 20.22 10.52 -40.64
N LEU A 509 21.30 10.74 -41.41
CA LEU A 509 22.68 10.67 -40.93
C LEU A 509 23.27 12.03 -40.51
N ASN A 510 22.52 13.13 -40.64
CA ASN A 510 22.93 14.48 -40.26
C ASN A 510 22.07 15.07 -39.10
N LEU A 511 21.24 14.22 -38.47
CA LEU A 511 20.64 14.42 -37.16
C LEU A 511 21.34 13.49 -36.15
#